data_AF-A0A484MDP5-F1
#
_entry.id   AF-A0A484MDP5-F1
#
_cell.length_a   1.000
_cell.length_b   1.000
_cell.length_c   1.000
_cell.angle_alpha   90.00
_cell.angle_beta   90.00
_cell.angle_gamma   90.00
#
_symmetry.space_group_name_H-M   'P 1'
#
loop_
_entity.id
_entity.type
_entity.pdbx_description
1 polymer ?
#
loop_
_entity_poly.entity_id
_entity_poly.type
_entity_poly.pdbx_seq_one_letter_code
_entity_poly.pdbx_strand_id
1 'polypeptide(L)' 'MANMVITTVLEKMTGKDKDYRYMETSDLLNELNKEGFKLDAELEAKVSNVVIQQLDDAAGDVSGLAVK' A
#
# COMPACT_ATOMS: atom_id res chain seq x y z
N MET A 1 -10.76 -2.37 -12.87
CA MET A 1 -11.32 -2.28 -11.49
C MET A 1 -10.23 -2.27 -10.43
N ALA A 2 -9.15 -3.06 -10.53
CA ALA A 2 -8.01 -3.05 -9.60
C ALA A 2 -7.35 -1.66 -9.41
N ASN A 3 -7.11 -0.89 -10.48
CA ASN A 3 -6.44 0.43 -10.37
C ASN A 3 -7.22 1.45 -9.52
N MET A 4 -8.56 1.38 -9.49
CA MET A 4 -9.38 2.26 -8.64
C MET A 4 -9.28 1.88 -7.17
N VAL A 5 -9.16 0.58 -6.87
CA VAL A 5 -8.99 0.07 -5.50
C VAL A 5 -7.65 0.54 -4.95
N ILE A 6 -6.55 0.38 -5.71
CA ILE A 6 -5.23 0.83 -5.28
C ILE A 6 -5.22 2.33 -5.02
N THR A 7 -5.73 3.14 -5.95
CA THR A 7 -5.76 4.60 -5.76
C THR A 7 -6.47 4.99 -4.46
N THR A 8 -7.58 4.31 -4.13
CA THR A 8 -8.33 4.54 -2.88
C THR A 8 -7.53 4.12 -1.64
N VAL A 9 -6.83 3.00 -1.70
CA VAL A 9 -5.97 2.51 -0.61
C VAL A 9 -4.81 3.48 -0.37
N LEU A 10 -4.14 3.93 -1.43
CA LEU A 10 -3.00 4.86 -1.33
C LEU A 10 -3.38 6.20 -0.67
N GLU A 11 -4.59 6.71 -0.93
CA GLU A 11 -5.07 7.96 -0.32
C GLU A 11 -5.27 7.82 1.21
N LYS A 12 -5.66 6.64 1.68
CA LYS A 12 -5.98 6.38 3.10
C LYS A 12 -4.77 6.04 3.96
N MET A 13 -3.64 5.69 3.34
CA MET A 13 -2.41 5.31 4.05
C MET A 13 -1.74 6.45 4.83
N THR A 14 -2.20 7.69 4.64
CA THR A 14 -1.76 8.87 5.42
C THR A 14 -2.49 9.03 6.76
N GLY A 15 -3.35 8.08 7.13
CA GLY A 15 -4.11 8.09 8.38
C GLY A 15 -3.22 8.10 9.63
N LYS A 16 -3.58 8.92 10.64
CA LYS A 16 -2.85 8.97 11.92
C LYS A 16 -2.98 7.69 12.74
N ASP A 17 -4.04 6.92 12.50
CA ASP A 17 -4.34 5.69 13.23
C ASP A 17 -3.51 4.52 12.67
N LYS A 18 -2.82 3.83 13.59
CA LYS A 18 -1.91 2.74 13.26
C LYS A 18 -2.65 1.54 12.67
N ASP A 19 -3.82 1.19 13.21
CA ASP A 19 -4.57 0.02 12.77
C ASP A 19 -5.15 0.25 11.37
N TYR A 20 -5.55 1.49 11.08
CA TYR A 20 -5.89 1.89 9.71
C TYR A 20 -4.68 1.75 8.77
N ARG A 21 -3.50 2.28 9.12
CA ARG A 21 -2.32 2.14 8.26
C ARG A 21 -1.98 0.69 8.00
N TYR A 22 -1.98 -0.14 9.04
CA TYR A 22 -1.76 -1.59 8.92
C TYR A 22 -2.77 -2.26 7.98
N MET A 23 -4.06 -1.95 8.13
CA MET A 23 -5.13 -2.48 7.28
C MET A 23 -4.90 -2.12 5.81
N GLU A 24 -4.62 -0.84 5.52
CA GLU A 24 -4.38 -0.38 4.15
C GLU A 24 -3.06 -0.96 3.58
N THR A 25 -2.01 -1.18 4.38
CA THR A 25 -0.78 -1.90 3.92
C THR A 25 -1.10 -3.34 3.55
N SER A 26 -1.89 -4.02 4.37
CA SER A 26 -2.32 -5.39 4.12
C SER A 26 -3.18 -5.48 2.86
N ASP A 27 -4.12 -4.56 2.66
CA ASP A 27 -4.97 -4.52 1.47
C ASP A 27 -4.16 -4.24 0.20
N LEU A 28 -3.18 -3.33 0.26
CA LEU A 28 -2.25 -3.10 -0.85
C LEU A 28 -1.46 -4.38 -1.19
N LEU A 29 -0.86 -5.03 -0.20
CA LEU A 29 -0.11 -6.28 -0.40
C LEU A 29 -0.99 -7.37 -1.05
N ASN A 30 -2.24 -7.51 -0.60
CA ASN A 30 -3.17 -8.47 -1.16
C ASN A 30 -3.54 -8.14 -2.61
N GLU A 31 -3.73 -6.86 -2.95
CA GLU A 31 -4.04 -6.45 -4.33
C GLU A 31 -2.86 -6.69 -5.27
N LEU A 32 -1.63 -6.39 -4.84
CA LEU A 32 -0.41 -6.61 -5.63
C LEU A 32 -0.13 -8.09 -5.87
N ASN A 33 -0.54 -8.97 -4.95
CA ASN A 33 -0.39 -10.42 -5.07
C ASN A 33 -1.47 -11.11 -5.93
N LYS A 34 -2.46 -10.39 -6.45
CA LYS A 34 -3.49 -10.99 -7.31
C LYS A 34 -2.90 -11.44 -8.63
N GLU A 35 -3.26 -12.64 -9.07
CA GLU A 35 -2.85 -13.14 -10.38
C GLU A 35 -3.36 -12.22 -11.50
N GLY A 36 -2.48 -11.93 -12.46
CA GLY A 36 -2.80 -11.06 -13.60
C GLY A 36 -2.88 -9.58 -13.26
N PHE A 37 -2.49 -9.17 -12.05
CA PHE A 37 -2.33 -7.77 -11.70
C PHE A 37 -1.30 -7.09 -12.61
N LYS A 38 -1.63 -5.88 -13.09
CA LYS A 38 -0.78 -5.07 -13.97
C LYS A 38 -0.83 -3.62 -13.53
N LEU A 39 0.35 -3.03 -13.38
CA LEU A 39 0.52 -1.59 -13.16
C LEU A 39 0.79 -0.91 -14.50
N ASP A 40 0.21 0.27 -14.68
CA ASP A 40 0.75 1.25 -15.62
C ASP A 40 1.85 2.06 -14.92
N ALA A 41 2.66 2.78 -15.71
CA ALA A 41 3.83 3.50 -15.20
C ALA A 41 3.47 4.58 -14.17
N GLU A 42 2.28 5.18 -14.25
CA GLU A 42 1.84 6.18 -13.28
C GLU A 42 1.50 5.52 -11.94
N LEU A 43 0.76 4.41 -11.98
CA LEU A 43 0.37 3.69 -10.78
C LEU A 43 1.57 3.02 -10.11
N GLU A 44 2.53 2.52 -10.89
CA GLU A 44 3.79 1.98 -10.38
C GLU A 44 4.54 3.02 -9.55
N ALA A 45 4.72 4.24 -10.08
CA ALA A 45 5.38 5.33 -9.36
C ALA A 45 4.65 5.68 -8.04
N LYS A 46 3.31 5.69 -8.05
CA LYS A 46 2.52 5.95 -6.84
C LYS A 46 2.66 4.84 -5.80
N VAL A 47 2.54 3.58 -6.23
CA VAL A 47 2.70 2.42 -5.34
C VAL A 47 4.11 2.39 -4.74
N SER A 48 5.15 2.59 -5.54
CA SER A 48 6.53 2.64 -5.03
C SER A 48 6.72 3.70 -3.97
N ASN A 49 6.23 4.93 -4.20
CA ASN A 49 6.34 6.00 -3.21
C ASN A 49 5.65 5.66 -1.89
N VAL A 50 4.47 5.03 -1.95
CA VAL A 50 3.72 4.68 -0.75
C VAL A 50 4.34 3.50 -0.01
N VAL A 51 4.86 2.49 -0.71
CA VAL A 51 5.62 1.41 -0.07
C VAL A 51 6.85 1.96 0.65
N ILE A 52 7.59 2.89 0.03
CA ILE A 52 8.73 3.56 0.68
C ILE A 52 8.29 4.27 1.97
N GLN A 53 7.18 5.02 1.93
CA GLN A 53 6.66 5.68 3.13
C GLN A 53 6.28 4.68 4.25
N GLN A 54 5.70 3.53 3.89
CA GLN A 54 5.34 2.50 4.87
C GLN A 54 6.56 1.78 5.46
N LEU A 55 7.65 1.64 4.70
CA LEU A 55 8.91 1.12 5.22
C LEU A 55 9.50 2.04 6.31
N ASP A 56 9.25 3.36 6.20
CA ASP A 56 9.64 4.37 7.19
C ASP A 56 8.61 4.54 8.33
N ASP A 57 7.55 3.73 8.39
CA ASP A 57 6.53 3.86 9.43
C ASP A 57 7.11 3.60 10.83
N ALA A 58 6.75 4.45 11.78
CA ALA A 58 7.19 4.33 13.18
C ALA A 58 6.68 3.05 13.86
N ALA A 59 5.59 2.46 13.35
CA ALA A 59 5.04 1.21 13.84
C ALA A 59 5.67 0.01 13.11
N GLY A 60 6.40 -0.82 13.86
CA GLY A 60 7.16 -1.95 13.30
C GLY A 60 6.30 -3.05 12.66
N ASP A 61 5.02 -3.16 13.05
CA ASP A 61 4.05 -4.07 12.43
C ASP A 61 3.64 -3.59 11.03
N VAL A 62 3.46 -2.28 10.85
CA VAL A 62 3.16 -1.65 9.55
C VAL A 62 4.36 -1.73 8.61
N SER A 63 5.54 -1.29 9.05
CA SER A 63 6.76 -1.37 8.21
C SER A 63 7.16 -2.83 7.93
N GLY A 64 6.93 -3.74 8.87
CA GLY A 64 7.12 -5.17 8.65
C GLY A 64 6.21 -5.79 7.59
N LEU A 65 5.01 -5.23 7.36
CA LEU A 65 4.16 -5.63 6.23
C LEU A 65 4.71 -5.12 4.89
N ALA A 66 5.22 -3.89 4.86
CA ALA A 66 5.73 -3.28 3.63
C ALA A 66 6.97 -3.96 3.04
N VAL A 67 7.69 -4.77 3.84
CA VAL A 67 8.85 -5.57 3.39
C VAL A 67 8.43 -6.86 2.67
N LYS A 68 7.19 -7.32 2.85
CA LYS A 68 6.69 -8.59 2.28
C LYS A 68 6.24 -8.43 0.84
#